data_AF-A0A3A3EQN8-F1
#
_entry.id   AF-A0A3A3EQN8-F1
#
_cell.length_a   1.000
_cell.length_b   1.000
_cell.length_c   1.000
_cell.angle_alpha   90.00
_cell.angle_beta   90.00
_cell.angle_gamma   90.00
#
_symmetry.space_group_name_H-M   'P 1'
#
loop_
_entity.id
_entity.type
_entity.pdbx_description
1 polymer ?
#
loop_
_entity_poly.entity_id
_entity_poly.type
_entity_poly.pdbx_seq_one_letter_code
_entity_poly.pdbx_strand_id
1 'polypeptide(L)'
;MELHNTFQPGVAHGAASNGFTVYCRYGLPHLVCLCVNRPDDPFLNLPIDYFKSLDGYFAEQFFINLHPVLNSSNVLSHIYQYATQTSSIINDLSYDEIAQELAKLVCTNKLQVIPLNE
;
A
#
# COMPACT_ATOMS: atom_id res chain seq x y z
N MET A 1 3.80 -17.51 -30.32
CA MET A 1 3.69 -16.06 -30.11
C MET A 1 3.31 -15.88 -28.66
N GLU A 2 4.31 -15.73 -27.80
CA GLU A 2 4.14 -15.67 -26.34
C GLU A 2 4.74 -14.34 -25.87
N LEU A 3 3.88 -13.45 -25.38
CA LEU A 3 4.28 -12.17 -24.80
C LEU A 3 4.82 -12.44 -23.39
N HIS A 4 6.14 -12.60 -23.29
CA HIS A 4 6.86 -12.53 -22.03
C HIS A 4 6.91 -11.06 -21.56
N ASN A 5 5.94 -10.64 -20.74
CA ASN A 5 6.06 -9.40 -19.99
C ASN A 5 7.00 -9.63 -18.79
N THR A 6 8.29 -9.56 -19.04
CA THR A 6 9.32 -9.50 -18.01
C THR A 6 9.60 -8.03 -17.68
N PHE A 7 8.95 -7.50 -16.64
CA PHE A 7 9.47 -6.29 -16.01
C PHE A 7 10.79 -6.65 -15.32
N GLN A 8 11.92 -6.24 -15.89
CA GLN A 8 13.23 -6.39 -15.25
C GLN A 8 13.44 -5.31 -14.19
N PRO A 9 13.91 -5.67 -12.98
CA PRO A 9 14.27 -4.72 -11.94
C PRO A 9 15.69 -4.19 -12.19
N GLY A 10 15.87 -2.87 -12.18
CA GLY A 10 17.20 -2.28 -12.02
C GLY A 10 17.35 -0.86 -12.56
N VAL A 11 17.29 0.13 -11.66
CA VAL A 11 18.44 0.99 -11.33
C VAL A 11 18.35 1.31 -9.84
N ALA A 12 19.28 0.77 -9.06
CA ALA A 12 19.38 0.99 -7.62
C ALA A 12 20.24 2.23 -7.33
N HIS A 13 19.65 3.25 -6.72
CA HIS A 13 20.34 4.12 -5.77
C HIS A 13 19.76 3.82 -4.38
N GLY A 14 20.63 3.54 -3.41
CA GLY A 14 20.27 2.80 -2.18
C GLY A 14 19.12 3.37 -1.35
N ALA A 15 17.99 2.66 -1.35
CA ALA A 15 16.99 2.55 -0.27
C ALA A 15 15.96 1.48 -0.71
N ALA A 16 15.98 0.31 -0.11
CA ALA A 16 15.06 -0.77 -0.47
C ALA A 16 13.61 -0.43 -0.01
N SER A 17 12.69 -0.35 -0.99
CA SER A 17 11.22 -0.20 -0.92
C SER A 17 10.63 1.23 -0.87
N ASN A 18 10.18 1.70 -2.05
CA ASN A 18 9.37 2.92 -2.22
C ASN A 18 7.87 2.69 -1.91
N GLY A 19 7.52 1.58 -1.24
CA GLY A 19 6.13 1.18 -0.95
C GLY A 19 5.72 -0.13 -1.62
N PHE A 20 4.41 -0.38 -1.65
CA PHE A 20 3.75 -1.58 -2.19
C PHE A 20 2.70 -1.19 -3.22
N THR A 21 2.71 -1.86 -4.37
CA THR A 21 1.56 -1.83 -5.29
C THR A 21 0.51 -2.81 -4.78
N VAL A 22 -0.69 -2.32 -4.53
CA VAL A 22 -1.87 -3.11 -4.17
C VAL A 22 -2.99 -2.88 -5.17
N TYR A 23 -3.86 -3.86 -5.30
CA TYR A 23 -5.05 -3.79 -6.16
C TYR A 23 -6.29 -3.65 -5.29
N CYS A 24 -7.05 -2.57 -5.49
CA CYS A 24 -8.31 -2.36 -4.78
C CYS A 24 -9.35 -3.41 -5.21
N ARG A 25 -10.51 -3.46 -4.54
CA ARG A 25 -11.61 -4.40 -4.86
C ARG A 25 -11.98 -4.48 -6.35
N TYR A 26 -11.82 -3.37 -7.08
CA TYR A 26 -12.15 -3.26 -8.50
C TYR A 26 -11.00 -3.64 -9.44
N GLY A 27 -9.87 -4.10 -8.89
CA GLY A 27 -8.68 -4.49 -9.65
C GLY A 27 -7.79 -3.33 -10.10
N LEU A 28 -8.05 -2.11 -9.63
CA LEU A 28 -7.25 -0.94 -9.99
C LEU A 28 -6.00 -0.82 -9.09
N PRO A 29 -4.81 -0.53 -9.66
CA PRO A 29 -3.57 -0.47 -8.91
C PRO A 29 -3.45 0.82 -8.08
N HIS A 30 -2.89 0.69 -6.88
CA HIS A 30 -2.62 1.77 -5.95
C HIS A 30 -1.22 1.57 -5.35
N LEU A 31 -0.46 2.64 -5.22
CA LEU A 31 0.77 2.65 -4.45
C LEU A 31 0.45 2.97 -2.98
N VAL A 32 0.92 2.11 -2.09
CA VAL A 32 0.89 2.31 -0.64
C VAL A 32 2.32 2.53 -0.16
N CYS A 33 2.65 3.75 0.25
CA CYS A 33 4.02 4.10 0.65
C CYS A 33 4.03 5.00 1.90
N LEU A 34 5.13 4.98 2.64
CA LEU A 34 5.38 5.99 3.66
C LEU A 34 5.51 7.35 2.99
N CYS A 35 5.06 8.40 3.66
CA CYS A 35 5.16 9.78 3.15
C CYS A 35 6.61 10.16 2.79
N VAL A 36 7.58 9.71 3.59
CA VAL A 36 9.03 9.91 3.35
C VAL A 36 9.59 9.13 2.17
N ASN A 37 8.91 8.06 1.74
CA ASN A 37 9.31 7.22 0.62
C ASN A 37 8.49 7.51 -0.65
N ARG A 38 7.67 8.56 -0.64
CA ARG A 38 6.89 8.94 -1.81
C ARG A 38 7.84 9.23 -2.98
N PRO A 39 7.64 8.61 -4.16
CA PRO A 39 8.42 8.92 -5.33
C PRO A 39 8.33 10.40 -5.71
N ASP A 40 9.45 11.01 -6.07
CA ASP A 40 9.52 12.35 -6.63
C ASP A 40 9.21 12.31 -8.13
N ASP A 41 7.98 11.94 -8.45
CA ASP A 41 7.47 11.84 -9.82
C ASP A 41 6.34 12.87 -10.02
N PRO A 42 6.51 13.86 -10.93
CA PRO A 42 5.51 14.89 -11.19
C PRO A 42 4.23 14.36 -11.83
N PHE A 43 4.25 13.16 -12.42
CA PHE A 43 3.08 12.50 -13.01
C PHE A 43 2.35 11.58 -12.03
N LEU A 44 2.91 11.37 -10.84
CA LEU A 44 2.26 10.58 -9.80
C LEU A 44 1.06 11.33 -9.23
N ASN A 45 -0.08 10.65 -9.18
CA ASN A 45 -1.30 11.22 -8.61
C ASN A 45 -1.10 11.69 -7.16
N LEU A 46 -2.03 12.54 -6.72
CA LEU A 46 -2.12 12.90 -5.31
C LEU A 46 -2.64 11.71 -4.47
N PRO A 47 -2.21 11.61 -3.20
CA PRO A 47 -2.78 10.68 -2.25
C PRO A 47 -4.27 10.93 -2.09
N ILE A 48 -5.03 9.87 -1.83
CA ILE A 48 -6.48 9.96 -1.67
C ILE A 48 -6.78 10.61 -0.30
N ASP A 49 -6.95 11.94 -0.28
CA ASP A 49 -7.24 12.65 0.97
C ASP A 49 -8.57 12.24 1.60
N TYR A 50 -9.53 11.74 0.81
CA TYR A 50 -10.79 11.19 1.32
C TYR A 50 -10.57 10.07 2.34
N PHE A 51 -9.48 9.31 2.25
CA PHE A 51 -9.15 8.23 3.18
C PHE A 51 -8.83 8.71 4.59
N LYS A 52 -8.56 10.01 4.79
CA LYS A 52 -8.39 10.62 6.12
C LYS A 52 -9.73 10.95 6.79
N SER A 53 -10.84 10.93 6.05
CA SER A 53 -12.16 11.28 6.57
C SER A 53 -12.65 10.23 7.56
N LEU A 54 -13.50 10.65 8.51
CA LEU A 54 -14.08 9.78 9.53
C LEU A 54 -13.02 8.95 10.27
N ASP A 55 -11.92 9.60 10.67
CA ASP A 55 -10.81 8.98 11.39
C ASP A 55 -10.20 7.75 10.69
N GLY A 56 -10.12 7.79 9.36
CA GLY A 56 -9.52 6.70 8.59
C GLY A 56 -10.50 5.59 8.18
N TYR A 57 -11.79 5.69 8.50
CA TYR A 57 -12.78 4.66 8.16
C TYR A 57 -12.72 4.18 6.70
N PHE A 58 -12.60 5.11 5.75
CA PHE A 58 -12.51 4.73 4.33
C PHE A 58 -11.19 4.06 3.95
N ALA A 59 -10.09 4.41 4.63
CA ALA A 59 -8.82 3.71 4.46
C ALA A 59 -8.91 2.27 4.99
N GLU A 60 -9.55 2.08 6.14
CA GLU A 60 -9.79 0.77 6.73
C GLU A 60 -10.60 -0.11 5.78
N GLN A 61 -11.74 0.41 5.28
CA GLN A 61 -12.57 -0.31 4.31
C GLN A 61 -11.80 -0.62 3.02
N PHE A 62 -10.90 0.26 2.56
CA PHE A 62 -10.04 -0.02 1.42
C PHE A 62 -9.12 -1.22 1.67
N PHE A 63 -8.45 -1.28 2.82
CA PHE A 63 -7.54 -2.36 3.17
C PHE A 63 -8.26 -3.71 3.38
N ILE A 64 -9.43 -3.70 4.03
CA ILE A 64 -10.26 -4.90 4.23
C ILE A 64 -10.74 -5.47 2.89
N ASN A 65 -11.03 -4.61 1.91
CA ASN A 65 -11.63 -4.99 0.63
C ASN A 65 -10.59 -5.04 -0.52
N LEU A 66 -9.31 -5.29 -0.25
CA LEU A 66 -8.33 -5.51 -1.31
C LEU A 66 -8.72 -6.70 -2.19
N HIS A 67 -8.34 -6.66 -3.47
CA HIS A 67 -8.68 -7.73 -4.40
C HIS A 67 -8.03 -9.06 -3.97
N PRO A 68 -8.80 -10.16 -3.78
CA PRO A 68 -8.29 -11.38 -3.16
C PRO A 68 -7.29 -12.16 -4.02
N VAL A 69 -7.36 -12.02 -5.35
CA VAL A 69 -6.50 -12.76 -6.30
C VAL A 69 -5.29 -11.95 -6.78
N LEU A 70 -5.43 -10.63 -6.95
CA LEU A 70 -4.39 -9.77 -7.51
C LEU A 70 -3.37 -9.33 -6.46
N ASN A 71 -3.72 -9.48 -5.17
CA ASN A 71 -2.79 -9.25 -4.07
C ASN A 71 -2.36 -10.58 -3.47
N SER A 72 -1.16 -10.62 -2.91
CA SER A 72 -0.72 -11.75 -2.09
C SER A 72 -1.62 -11.87 -0.86
N SER A 73 -1.87 -13.09 -0.39
CA SER A 73 -2.68 -13.33 0.82
C SER A 73 -2.20 -12.52 2.04
N ASN A 74 -0.88 -12.36 2.19
CA ASN A 74 -0.25 -11.65 3.31
C ASN A 74 0.07 -10.17 3.02
N VAL A 75 -0.58 -9.56 2.01
CA VAL A 75 -0.25 -8.18 1.59
C VAL A 75 -0.36 -7.17 2.72
N LEU A 76 -1.40 -7.29 3.57
CA LEU A 76 -1.60 -6.38 4.69
C LEU A 76 -0.52 -6.52 5.76
N SER A 77 -0.11 -7.74 6.08
CA SER A 77 1.00 -8.00 7.02
C SER A 77 2.30 -7.37 6.52
N HIS A 78 2.61 -7.49 5.22
CA HIS A 78 3.80 -6.88 4.63
C HIS A 78 3.75 -5.35 4.67
N ILE A 79 2.60 -4.75 4.32
CA ILE A 79 2.41 -3.30 4.40
C ILE A 79 2.55 -2.81 5.83
N TYR A 80 2.01 -3.54 6.81
CA TYR A 80 2.14 -3.19 8.22
C TYR A 80 3.59 -3.26 8.70
N GLN A 81 4.31 -4.34 8.39
CA GLN A 81 5.73 -4.48 8.73
C GLN A 81 6.54 -3.33 8.14
N TYR A 82 6.26 -2.97 6.89
CA TYR A 82 6.85 -1.80 6.24
C TYR A 82 6.47 -0.48 6.93
N ALA A 83 5.20 -0.26 7.23
CA ALA A 83 4.72 1.00 7.78
C ALA A 83 5.20 1.22 9.22
N THR A 84 5.35 0.14 10.00
CA THR A 84 5.84 0.16 11.39
C THR A 84 7.34 -0.04 11.51
N GLN A 85 8.02 -0.35 10.40
CA GLN A 85 9.45 -0.71 10.37
C GLN A 85 9.78 -1.89 11.32
N THR A 86 8.84 -2.83 11.47
CA THR A 86 8.97 -3.99 12.35
C THR A 86 9.36 -5.23 11.55
N SER A 87 10.39 -5.95 12.00
CA SER A 87 10.90 -7.16 11.32
C SER A 87 10.16 -8.46 11.68
N SER A 88 9.31 -8.43 12.71
CA SER A 88 8.65 -9.63 13.24
C SER A 88 7.38 -9.97 12.45
N ILE A 89 7.15 -11.27 12.23
CA ILE A 89 5.86 -11.79 11.75
C ILE A 89 4.82 -11.49 12.83
N ILE A 90 3.80 -10.72 12.47
CA ILE A 90 2.71 -10.36 13.37
C ILE A 90 1.82 -11.60 13.51
N ASN A 91 2.10 -12.45 14.48
CA ASN A 91 1.26 -13.62 14.74
C ASN A 91 0.05 -13.29 15.63
N ASP A 92 0.07 -12.13 16.29
CA ASP A 92 -0.89 -11.79 17.35
C ASP A 92 -2.03 -10.86 16.89
N LEU A 93 -1.95 -10.26 15.70
CA LEU A 93 -3.00 -9.36 15.19
C LEU A 93 -3.82 -10.04 14.07
N SER A 94 -5.13 -9.87 14.14
CA SER A 94 -6.05 -10.19 13.05
C SER A 94 -5.87 -9.23 11.87
N TYR A 95 -6.38 -9.64 10.70
CA TYR A 95 -6.35 -8.81 9.49
C TYR A 95 -7.12 -7.50 9.65
N ASP A 96 -8.23 -7.51 10.39
CA ASP A 96 -9.04 -6.33 10.68
C ASP A 96 -8.27 -5.34 11.57
N GLU A 97 -7.57 -5.83 12.60
CA GLU A 97 -6.71 -4.99 13.46
C GLU A 97 -5.56 -4.38 12.66
N ILE A 98 -4.93 -5.15 11.77
CA ILE A 98 -3.89 -4.63 10.87
C ILE A 98 -4.47 -3.53 9.96
N ALA A 99 -5.63 -3.75 9.35
CA ALA A 99 -6.28 -2.76 8.49
C ALA A 99 -6.61 -1.47 9.26
N GLN A 100 -7.11 -1.59 10.49
CA GLN A 100 -7.41 -0.46 11.36
C GLN A 100 -6.15 0.34 11.73
N GLU A 101 -5.04 -0.33 12.05
CA GLU A 101 -3.77 0.35 12.34
C GLU A 101 -3.20 1.05 11.09
N LEU A 102 -3.25 0.41 9.93
CA LEU A 102 -2.86 1.04 8.66
C LEU A 102 -3.72 2.26 8.36
N ALA A 103 -5.03 2.20 8.63
CA ALA A 103 -5.94 3.33 8.45
C ALA A 103 -5.57 4.53 9.35
N LYS A 104 -5.18 4.29 10.61
CA LYS A 104 -4.67 5.36 11.51
C LYS A 104 -3.40 6.00 10.95
N LEU A 105 -2.51 5.20 10.35
CA LEU A 105 -1.30 5.73 9.70
C LEU A 105 -1.63 6.58 8.46
N VAL A 106 -2.68 6.23 7.71
CA VAL A 106 -3.19 7.05 6.60
C VAL A 106 -3.81 8.35 7.13
N CYS A 107 -4.65 8.27 8.16
CA CYS A 107 -5.29 9.41 8.81
C CYS A 107 -4.26 10.44 9.31
N THR A 108 -3.17 9.96 9.93
CA THR A 108 -2.04 10.77 10.42
C THR A 108 -1.03 11.16 9.34
N ASN A 109 -1.31 10.87 8.06
CA ASN A 109 -0.46 11.17 6.90
C ASN A 109 0.94 10.56 6.95
N LYS A 110 1.16 9.52 7.78
CA LYS A 110 2.40 8.73 7.81
C LYS A 110 2.47 7.76 6.64
N LEU A 111 1.34 7.15 6.31
CA LEU A 111 1.15 6.27 5.17
C LEU A 111 0.28 6.98 4.12
N GLN A 112 0.57 6.78 2.85
CA GLN A 112 -0.17 7.34 1.73
C GLN A 112 -0.70 6.23 0.85
N VAL A 113 -1.92 6.40 0.34
CA VAL A 113 -2.49 5.56 -0.70
C VAL A 113 -2.69 6.44 -1.93
N ILE A 114 -2.02 6.08 -3.02
CA ILE A 114 -1.95 6.87 -4.24
C ILE A 114 -2.48 6.02 -5.40
N PRO A 115 -3.51 6.45 -6.14
CA PRO A 115 -3.95 5.72 -7.33
C PRO A 115 -2.83 5.70 -8.36
N LEU A 116 -2.60 4.56 -9.01
CA LEU A 116 -1.74 4.48 -10.19
C LEU A 116 -2.68 4.47 -11.39
N ASN A 117 -2.64 5.53 -12.22
CA ASN A 117 -3.43 5.56 -13.45
C ASN A 117 -2.93 4.46 -14.39
N GLU A 118 -3.80 4.00 -15.29
CA GLU A 118 -3.35 3.37 -16.55
C GLU A 118 -2.81 4.44 -17.52
#